data_AF-A0AA91PGZ7-F1
#
_entry.id   AF-A0AA91PGZ7-F1
#
_cell.length_a   1.000
_cell.length_b   1.000
_cell.length_c   1.000
_cell.angle_alpha   90.00
_cell.angle_beta   90.00
_cell.angle_gamma   90.00
#
_symmetry.space_group_name_H-M   'P 1'
#
loop_
_entity.id
_entity.type
_entity.pdbx_description
1 polymer ?
#
loop_
_entity_poly.entity_id
_entity_poly.type
_entity_poly.pdbx_seq_one_letter_code
_entity_poly.pdbx_strand_id
1 'polypeptide(L)'
;MALLSRVEGTPYVLGGNSAAGTDCSGLAAWVANIATGRDAFSGRFSTATEGAQLASRGFIPGTAPNALVIGWNDHHTAITLPDGTAVASGEVGGVNFGGG
;
A
#
# COMPACT_ATOMS: atom_id res chain seq x y z
N MET A 1 6.91 5.52 -9.52
CA MET A 1 5.72 5.05 -10.26
C MET A 1 5.93 3.70 -10.97
N ALA A 2 7.13 3.33 -11.43
CA ALA A 2 7.33 2.08 -12.20
C ALA A 2 7.11 0.75 -11.46
N LEU A 3 7.21 0.70 -10.12
CA LEU A 3 6.97 -0.55 -9.38
C LEU A 3 5.48 -0.81 -9.19
N LEU A 4 4.71 0.24 -8.96
CA LEU A 4 3.26 0.19 -8.76
C LEU A 4 2.55 -0.35 -10.01
N SER A 5 2.83 0.22 -11.19
CA SER A 5 2.31 -0.30 -12.46
C SER A 5 2.81 -1.71 -12.81
N ARG A 6 3.86 -2.21 -12.14
CA ARG A 6 4.38 -3.58 -12.32
C ARG A 6 3.67 -4.62 -11.45
N VAL A 7 3.01 -4.19 -10.38
CA VAL A 7 2.29 -5.06 -9.44
C VAL A 7 0.77 -4.96 -9.64
N GLU A 8 0.32 -4.19 -10.61
CA GLU A 8 -1.06 -4.23 -11.10
C GLU A 8 -1.40 -5.66 -11.55
N GLY A 9 -2.48 -6.21 -11.00
CA GLY A 9 -2.87 -7.60 -11.22
C GLY A 9 -2.14 -8.64 -10.36
N THR A 10 -1.28 -8.24 -9.42
CA THR A 10 -0.77 -9.16 -8.39
C THR A 10 -1.95 -9.74 -7.60
N PRO A 11 -2.08 -11.08 -7.49
CA PRO A 11 -3.22 -11.70 -6.86
C PRO A 11 -3.27 -11.41 -5.36
N TYR A 12 -4.49 -11.35 -4.81
CA TYR A 12 -4.68 -11.18 -3.39
C TYR A 12 -4.28 -12.45 -2.64
N VAL A 13 -3.26 -12.36 -1.80
CA VAL A 13 -2.83 -13.46 -0.93
C VAL A 13 -2.76 -12.93 0.49
N LEU A 14 -3.60 -13.48 1.37
CA LEU A 14 -3.62 -13.11 2.78
C LEU A 14 -2.26 -13.39 3.43
N GLY A 15 -1.63 -12.37 4.02
CA GLY A 15 -0.26 -12.44 4.56
C GLY A 15 0.85 -12.37 3.50
N GLY A 16 0.50 -12.16 2.23
CA GLY A 16 1.44 -12.09 1.11
C GLY A 16 2.25 -10.79 1.11
N ASN A 17 3.56 -10.92 0.94
CA ASN A 17 4.50 -9.79 0.87
C ASN A 17 5.51 -9.97 -0.26
N SER A 18 5.07 -10.45 -1.43
CA SER A 18 5.92 -10.61 -2.62
C SER A 18 5.18 -10.31 -3.91
N ALA A 19 5.90 -10.13 -5.02
CA ALA A 19 5.31 -9.95 -6.36
C ALA A 19 4.40 -11.11 -6.81
N ALA A 20 4.47 -12.28 -6.17
CA ALA A 20 3.59 -13.43 -6.43
C ALA A 20 2.23 -13.33 -5.74
N GLY A 21 2.05 -12.39 -4.80
CA GLY A 21 0.79 -12.18 -4.10
C GLY A 21 0.92 -11.29 -2.87
N THR A 22 -0.07 -10.41 -2.67
CA THR A 22 -0.09 -9.50 -1.51
C THR A 22 -1.50 -9.18 -1.03
N ASP A 23 -1.65 -8.94 0.27
CA ASP A 23 -2.88 -8.40 0.83
C ASP A 23 -2.90 -6.87 0.83
N CYS A 24 -4.00 -6.27 1.31
CA CYS A 24 -4.15 -4.83 1.41
C CYS A 24 -3.01 -4.16 2.19
N SER A 25 -2.63 -4.73 3.33
CA SER A 25 -1.58 -4.20 4.20
C SER A 25 -0.17 -4.43 3.65
N GLY A 26 0.08 -5.54 2.96
CA GLY A 26 1.34 -5.84 2.29
C GLY A 26 1.61 -4.85 1.17
N LEU A 27 0.60 -4.54 0.35
CA LEU A 27 0.71 -3.50 -0.67
C LEU A 27 1.05 -2.15 -0.05
N ALA A 28 0.36 -1.75 1.02
CA ALA A 28 0.65 -0.51 1.72
C ALA A 28 2.08 -0.45 2.28
N ALA A 29 2.59 -1.58 2.78
CA ALA A 29 3.98 -1.70 3.20
C ALA A 29 4.94 -1.44 2.04
N TRP A 30 4.67 -2.00 0.85
CA TRP A 30 5.51 -1.78 -0.34
C TRP A 30 5.55 -0.32 -0.72
N VAL A 31 4.37 0.32 -0.79
CA VAL A 31 4.30 1.72 -1.19
C VAL A 31 5.00 2.61 -0.16
N ALA A 32 4.79 2.36 1.13
CA ALA A 32 5.46 3.09 2.19
C ALA A 32 6.99 2.85 2.20
N ASN A 33 7.44 1.63 1.92
CA ASN A 33 8.86 1.30 1.72
C ASN A 33 9.47 2.11 0.57
N ILE A 34 8.87 2.04 -0.61
CA ILE A 34 9.38 2.69 -1.83
C ILE A 34 9.38 4.21 -1.66
N ALA A 35 8.30 4.77 -1.10
CA ALA A 35 8.19 6.19 -0.84
C ALA A 35 9.26 6.71 0.13
N THR A 36 9.78 5.83 1.00
CA THR A 36 10.87 6.14 1.92
C THR A 36 12.25 5.68 1.45
N GLY A 37 12.37 5.26 0.18
CA GLY A 37 13.64 4.84 -0.41
C GLY A 37 14.12 3.46 0.06
N ARG A 38 13.25 2.64 0.63
CA ARG A 38 13.53 1.26 1.07
C ARG A 38 13.07 0.25 0.01
N ASP A 39 13.57 -0.97 0.11
CA ASP A 39 13.13 -2.08 -0.75
C ASP A 39 11.64 -2.38 -0.50
N ALA A 40 10.88 -2.58 -1.59
CA ALA A 40 9.43 -2.75 -1.55
C ALA A 40 9.00 -3.90 -0.63
N PHE A 41 9.71 -5.02 -0.66
CA PHE A 41 9.37 -6.21 0.12
C PHE A 41 10.00 -6.19 1.52
N SER A 42 10.65 -5.07 1.90
CA SER A 42 11.32 -4.93 3.19
C SER A 42 10.33 -4.73 4.33
N GLY A 43 9.97 -5.84 4.98
CA GLY A 43 8.98 -5.86 6.06
C GLY A 43 7.55 -5.86 5.52
N ARG A 44 6.61 -6.22 6.40
CA ARG A 44 5.17 -6.22 6.12
C ARG A 44 4.45 -5.30 7.08
N PHE A 45 3.34 -4.72 6.64
CA PHE A 45 2.38 -4.12 7.54
C PHE A 45 1.36 -5.16 7.98
N SER A 46 0.65 -4.79 9.03
CA SER A 46 -0.57 -5.43 9.48
C SER A 46 -1.48 -4.27 9.82
N THR A 47 -2.77 -4.35 9.51
CA THR A 47 -3.76 -3.31 9.86
C THR A 47 -3.65 -2.87 11.34
N ALA A 48 -3.38 -3.83 12.24
CA ALA A 48 -3.14 -3.58 13.67
C ALA A 48 -1.91 -2.72 14.00
N THR A 49 -0.87 -2.69 13.16
CA THR A 49 0.39 -1.95 13.41
C THR A 49 0.68 -0.90 12.34
N GLU A 50 -0.22 -0.71 11.39
CA GLU A 50 -0.03 0.10 10.18
C GLU A 50 0.34 1.54 10.52
N GLY A 51 -0.38 2.16 11.45
CA GLY A 51 -0.09 3.52 11.91
C GLY A 51 1.31 3.69 12.53
N ALA A 52 1.76 2.74 13.34
CA ALA A 52 3.10 2.79 13.95
C ALA A 52 4.20 2.56 12.91
N GLN A 53 3.96 1.67 11.95
CA GLN A 53 4.89 1.40 10.86
C GLN A 53 5.01 2.61 9.91
N LEU A 54 3.90 3.26 9.58
CA LEU A 54 3.88 4.50 8.82
C LEU A 54 4.62 5.63 9.54
N ALA A 55 4.36 5.81 10.84
CA ALA A 55 5.09 6.79 11.65
C ALA A 55 6.60 6.52 11.69
N SER A 56 7.02 5.25 11.82
CA SER A 56 8.45 4.86 11.78
C SER A 56 9.14 5.17 10.45
N ARG A 57 8.33 5.36 9.40
CA ARG A 57 8.73 5.69 8.04
C ARG A 57 8.65 7.20 7.76
N GLY A 58 8.25 8.00 8.75
CA GLY A 58 8.14 9.45 8.61
C GLY A 58 6.84 9.92 7.97
N PHE A 59 5.84 9.04 7.82
CA PHE A 59 4.50 9.48 7.47
C PHE A 59 3.90 10.26 8.63
N ILE A 60 3.15 11.31 8.29
CA ILE A 60 2.48 12.19 9.25
C ILE A 60 0.97 11.96 9.10
N PRO A 61 0.21 11.91 10.21
CA PRO A 61 -1.24 11.85 10.15
C PRO A 61 -1.82 13.05 9.39
N GLY A 62 -2.71 12.79 8.44
CA GLY A 62 -3.39 13.81 7.66
C GLY A 62 -3.37 13.50 6.17
N THR A 63 -3.92 14.42 5.39
CA THR A 63 -3.92 14.37 3.93
C THR A 63 -3.40 15.69 3.39
N ALA A 64 -2.68 15.63 2.26
CA ALA A 64 -2.22 16.82 1.57
C ALA A 64 -2.40 16.64 0.05
N PRO A 65 -2.69 17.71 -0.70
CA PRO A 65 -2.72 17.66 -2.15
C PRO A 65 -1.37 17.19 -2.68
N ASN A 66 -1.39 16.30 -3.68
CA ASN A 66 -0.21 15.70 -4.28
C ASN A 66 0.68 14.90 -3.31
N ALA A 67 0.17 14.51 -2.14
CA ALA A 67 0.88 13.63 -1.22
C ALA A 67 0.46 12.17 -1.43
N LEU A 68 1.38 11.26 -1.11
CA LEU A 68 1.03 9.86 -0.95
C LEU A 68 0.25 9.70 0.36
N VAL A 69 -1.01 9.33 0.25
CA VAL A 69 -1.89 9.07 1.40
C VAL A 69 -2.10 7.56 1.52
N ILE A 70 -2.00 7.03 2.73
CA ILE A 70 -2.30 5.64 3.03
C ILE A 70 -3.38 5.65 4.10
N GLY A 71 -4.57 5.16 3.76
CA GLY A 71 -5.71 5.03 4.66
C GLY A 71 -6.02 3.56 4.93
N TRP A 72 -6.23 3.19 6.18
CA TRP A 72 -6.56 1.82 6.56
C TRP A 72 -7.68 1.79 7.60
N ASN A 73 -8.36 0.66 7.68
CA ASN A 73 -9.30 0.29 8.73
C ASN A 73 -8.99 -1.14 9.21
N ASP A 74 -9.80 -1.68 10.11
CA ASP A 74 -9.55 -3.01 10.69
C ASP A 74 -9.47 -4.16 9.66
N HIS A 75 -10.05 -3.96 8.47
CA HIS A 75 -10.21 -5.00 7.44
C HIS A 75 -9.57 -4.65 6.09
N HIS A 76 -9.20 -3.40 5.85
CA HIS A 76 -8.81 -2.93 4.52
C HIS A 76 -7.83 -1.77 4.56
N THR A 77 -6.94 -1.72 3.57
CA THR A 77 -5.98 -0.64 3.36
C THR A 77 -6.04 -0.18 1.91
N ALA A 78 -6.17 1.13 1.73
CA ALA A 78 -6.19 1.83 0.46
C ALA A 78 -5.12 2.93 0.44
N ILE A 79 -4.62 3.21 -0.74
CA ILE A 79 -3.50 4.11 -0.98
C ILE A 79 -3.96 5.13 -2.02
N THR A 80 -3.64 6.40 -1.85
CA THR A 80 -3.84 7.43 -2.85
C THR A 80 -2.49 7.97 -3.25
N LEU A 81 -2.13 7.80 -4.52
CA LEU A 81 -0.88 8.29 -5.06
C LEU A 81 -0.91 9.82 -5.20
N PRO A 82 0.28 10.47 -5.29
CA PRO A 82 0.39 11.91 -5.55
C PRO A 82 -0.37 12.42 -6.78
N ASP A 83 -0.62 11.57 -7.78
CA ASP A 83 -1.38 11.92 -8.98
C ASP A 83 -2.90 11.77 -8.80
N GLY A 84 -3.36 11.42 -7.59
CA GLY A 84 -4.76 11.18 -7.26
C GLY A 84 -5.23 9.75 -7.52
N THR A 85 -4.39 8.88 -8.07
CA THR A 85 -4.76 7.49 -8.36
C THR A 85 -4.96 6.71 -7.06
N ALA A 86 -6.14 6.14 -6.87
CA ALA A 86 -6.40 5.20 -5.78
C ALA A 86 -5.79 3.83 -6.09
N VAL A 87 -5.19 3.17 -5.11
CA VAL A 87 -4.58 1.84 -5.22
C VAL A 87 -4.99 1.03 -4.00
N ALA A 88 -5.60 -0.13 -4.24
CA ALA A 88 -5.99 -1.03 -3.16
C ALA A 88 -5.78 -2.48 -3.60
N SER A 89 -5.49 -3.36 -2.64
CA SER A 89 -5.47 -4.81 -2.88
C SER A 89 -6.62 -5.46 -2.13
N GLY A 90 -7.54 -6.13 -2.85
CA GLY A 90 -8.57 -6.97 -2.23
C GLY A 90 -10.01 -6.77 -2.71
N GLU A 91 -10.37 -5.61 -3.28
CA GLU A 91 -11.75 -5.33 -3.72
C GLU A 91 -12.17 -6.16 -4.94
N VAL A 92 -11.19 -6.61 -5.75
CA VAL A 92 -11.42 -7.37 -6.99
C VAL A 92 -10.53 -8.62 -7.11
N GLY A 93 -10.01 -9.13 -5.98
CA GLY A 93 -9.13 -10.31 -5.96
C GLY A 93 -7.64 -10.04 -6.23
N GLY A 94 -7.20 -8.78 -6.16
CA GLY A 94 -5.80 -8.40 -6.32
C GLY A 94 -5.57 -6.90 -6.20
N VAL A 95 -4.35 -6.47 -6.54
CA VAL A 95 -3.94 -5.06 -6.60
C VAL A 95 -4.59 -4.38 -7.80
N ASN A 96 -5.37 -3.34 -7.54
CA ASN A 96 -6.05 -2.53 -8.55
C ASN A 96 -5.67 -1.06 -8.42
N PHE A 97 -5.48 -0.41 -9.56
CA PHE A 97 -5.25 1.03 -9.69
C PHE A 97 -6.51 1.68 -10.26
N GLY A 98 -6.94 2.80 -9.69
CA GLY A 98 -8.05 3.61 -10.18
C GLY A 98 -9.27 3.69 -9.26
N GLY A 99 -9.41 2.81 -8.26
CA GLY A 99 -10.65 2.72 -7.48
C GLY A 99 -11.83 2.25 -8.32
N GLY A 100 -12.71 1.45 -7.73
CA GLY A 100 -14.01 1.12 -8.33
C GLY A 100 -14.97 2.30 -8.27
#